data_AF-A0A1M5EH81-F1
#
_entry.id   AF-A0A1M5EH81-F1
#
_cell.length_a   1.000
_cell.length_b   1.000
_cell.length_c   1.000
_cell.angle_alpha   90.00
_cell.angle_beta   90.00
_cell.angle_gamma   90.00
#
_symmetry.space_group_name_H-M   'P 1'
#
loop_
_entity.id
_entity.type
_entity.pdbx_description
1 polymer ?
#
loop_
_entity_poly.entity_id
_entity_poly.type
_entity_poly.pdbx_seq_one_letter_code
_entity_poly.pdbx_strand_id
1 'polypeptide(L)'
;MKTSSILKSSLLLLAFTIFSCKESNKDKIQSVFAGETSKKWYCYSIDEDHSFYPYRVKEFFKDGRQIQYINNSTTKNLDTIPKDDMYNPEKWFIINDSVVSIDSERNPKSGYYHKNTSKILFYNKDTIILQGTKRSNYEGVLILTRYKGKTNNK
;
A
#
# COMPACT_ATOMS: atom_id res chain seq x y z
N MET A 1 26.15 -3.73 54.35
CA MET A 1 26.86 -3.97 53.06
C MET A 1 25.85 -3.81 51.94
N LYS A 2 26.22 -3.05 50.90
CA LYS A 2 25.37 -2.58 49.79
C LYS A 2 25.04 -3.71 48.81
N THR A 3 23.77 -4.13 48.73
CA THR A 3 23.28 -5.00 47.65
C THR A 3 21.82 -4.68 47.33
N SER A 4 21.53 -3.51 46.75
CA SER A 4 20.17 -3.22 46.25
C SER A 4 20.13 -2.32 45.00
N SER A 5 21.28 -1.91 44.46
CA SER A 5 21.32 -1.07 43.25
C SER A 5 21.61 -1.85 41.96
N ILE A 6 22.11 -3.08 42.01
CA ILE A 6 22.58 -3.81 40.81
C ILE A 6 21.43 -4.52 40.08
N LEU A 7 20.40 -4.98 40.80
CA LEU A 7 19.28 -5.74 40.21
C LEU A 7 18.35 -4.86 39.35
N LYS A 8 18.20 -3.57 39.70
CA LYS A 8 17.32 -2.64 38.98
C LYS A 8 17.92 -2.16 37.65
N SER A 9 19.23 -2.03 37.57
CA SER A 9 19.94 -1.62 36.36
C SER A 9 19.92 -2.71 35.29
N SER A 10 20.01 -3.99 35.70
CA SER A 10 19.99 -5.16 34.82
C SER A 10 18.66 -5.33 34.08
N LEU A 11 17.53 -5.12 34.77
CA LEU A 11 16.20 -5.15 34.13
C LEU A 11 15.99 -4.02 33.12
N LEU A 12 16.56 -2.83 33.38
CA LEU A 12 16.48 -1.68 32.49
C LEU A 12 17.29 -1.89 31.20
N LEU A 13 18.46 -2.53 31.30
CA LEU A 13 19.26 -2.90 30.13
C LEU A 13 18.58 -3.96 29.26
N LEU A 14 17.86 -4.92 29.86
CA LEU A 14 17.06 -5.89 29.09
C LEU A 14 15.86 -5.24 28.38
N ALA A 15 15.24 -4.22 28.99
CA ALA A 15 14.16 -3.47 28.34
C ALA A 15 14.66 -2.69 27.10
N PHE A 16 15.88 -2.15 27.13
CA PHE A 16 16.47 -1.42 26.00
C PHE A 16 16.85 -2.32 24.81
N THR A 17 17.21 -3.59 25.05
CA THR A 17 17.58 -4.50 23.94
C THR A 17 16.36 -5.02 23.17
N ILE A 18 15.18 -5.07 23.79
CA ILE A 18 13.92 -5.48 23.13
C ILE A 18 13.36 -4.36 22.23
N PHE A 19 13.66 -3.09 22.53
CA PHE A 19 13.24 -1.94 21.73
C PHE A 19 14.14 -1.63 20.53
N SER A 20 15.25 -2.34 20.34
CA SER A 20 16.10 -2.20 19.14
C SER A 20 15.72 -3.17 18.02
N CYS A 21 14.44 -3.57 17.93
CA CYS A 21 13.91 -4.14 16.69
C CYS A 21 14.00 -3.07 15.59
N LYS A 22 15.07 -3.11 14.80
CA LYS A 22 15.16 -2.32 13.56
C LYS A 22 13.94 -2.68 12.73
N GLU A 23 13.09 -1.68 12.48
CA GLU A 23 11.96 -1.83 11.58
C GLU A 23 12.48 -2.39 10.25
N SER A 24 11.87 -3.49 9.77
CA SER A 24 12.30 -4.07 8.51
C SER A 24 11.99 -3.10 7.36
N ASN A 25 12.76 -3.14 6.27
CA ASN A 25 12.46 -2.32 5.09
C ASN A 25 11.04 -2.57 4.56
N LYS A 26 10.57 -3.82 4.69
CA LYS A 26 9.20 -4.20 4.37
C LYS A 26 8.19 -3.43 5.23
N ASP A 27 8.36 -3.43 6.55
CA ASP A 27 7.44 -2.73 7.47
C ASP A 27 7.45 -1.23 7.22
N LYS A 28 8.63 -0.65 6.98
CA LYS A 28 8.78 0.76 6.62
C LYS A 28 7.99 1.11 5.36
N ILE A 29 8.12 0.32 4.29
CA ILE A 29 7.40 0.57 3.03
C ILE A 29 5.90 0.31 3.22
N GLN A 30 5.53 -0.75 3.94
CA GLN A 30 4.13 -1.07 4.24
C GLN A 30 3.45 0.05 5.02
N SER A 31 4.17 0.67 5.96
CA SER A 31 3.71 1.85 6.69
C SER A 31 3.49 3.06 5.79
N VAL A 32 4.13 3.13 4.62
CA VAL A 32 3.84 4.17 3.63
C VAL A 32 2.52 3.87 2.96
N PHE A 33 2.34 2.68 2.40
CA PHE A 33 1.12 2.28 1.70
C PHE A 33 -0.13 2.27 2.59
N ALA A 34 -0.02 1.69 3.79
CA ALA A 34 -1.10 1.46 4.76
C ALA A 34 -0.83 2.18 6.09
N GLY A 35 -1.91 2.55 6.80
CA GLY A 35 -1.85 3.17 8.13
C GLY A 35 -2.24 2.16 9.21
N GLU A 36 -2.53 2.61 10.42
CA GLU A 36 -3.08 1.74 11.47
C GLU A 36 -4.40 1.10 11.03
N THR A 37 -5.28 1.89 10.40
CA THR A 37 -6.53 1.42 9.80
C THR A 37 -6.36 1.19 8.31
N SER A 38 -6.15 2.27 7.55
CA SER A 38 -5.99 2.24 6.10
C SER A 38 -5.43 3.55 5.57
N LYS A 39 -5.05 3.55 4.30
CA LYS A 39 -4.55 4.73 3.59
C LYS A 39 -5.08 4.74 2.17
N LYS A 40 -5.69 5.87 1.80
CA LYS A 40 -6.22 6.10 0.45
C LYS A 40 -5.23 6.89 -0.40
N TRP A 41 -5.20 6.57 -1.69
CA TRP A 41 -4.29 7.14 -2.68
C TRP A 41 -5.01 7.38 -3.97
N TYR A 42 -4.93 8.58 -4.54
CA TYR A 42 -5.19 8.75 -5.96
C TYR A 42 -4.17 7.93 -6.74
N CYS A 43 -4.63 7.29 -7.80
CA CYS A 43 -3.89 6.31 -8.55
C CYS A 43 -3.90 6.71 -10.02
N TYR A 44 -2.76 7.18 -10.50
CA TYR A 44 -2.56 7.57 -11.88
C TYR A 44 -1.68 6.54 -12.56
N SER A 45 -2.21 5.86 -13.56
CA SER A 45 -1.45 4.90 -14.36
C SER A 45 -1.22 5.48 -15.73
N ILE A 46 0.03 5.40 -16.20
CA ILE A 46 0.43 5.58 -17.59
C ILE A 46 0.78 4.18 -18.07
N ASP A 47 0.02 3.64 -19.03
CA ASP A 47 0.25 2.31 -19.59
C ASP A 47 1.12 2.34 -20.86
N GLU A 48 1.22 1.23 -21.56
CA GLU A 48 2.00 1.09 -22.79
C GLU A 48 1.52 2.01 -23.93
N ASP A 49 0.23 2.30 -23.96
CA ASP A 49 -0.40 3.24 -24.91
C ASP A 49 -0.30 4.70 -24.44
N HIS A 50 0.41 4.95 -23.34
CA HIS A 50 0.51 6.25 -22.67
C HIS A 50 -0.87 6.81 -22.24
N SER A 51 -1.85 5.94 -22.02
CA SER A 51 -3.17 6.32 -21.56
C SER A 51 -3.13 6.68 -20.07
N PHE A 52 -3.84 7.76 -19.72
CA PHE A 52 -3.92 8.25 -18.35
C PHE A 52 -5.32 8.06 -17.79
N TYR A 53 -5.43 7.39 -16.64
CA TYR A 53 -6.70 7.11 -15.98
C TYR A 53 -6.92 7.96 -14.74
N PRO A 54 -7.55 9.14 -14.86
CA PRO A 54 -7.78 10.03 -13.71
C PRO A 54 -8.86 9.47 -12.76
N TYR A 55 -8.87 9.98 -11.53
CA TYR A 55 -9.91 9.75 -10.51
C TYR A 55 -9.96 8.36 -9.86
N ARG A 56 -9.09 7.42 -10.23
CA ARG A 56 -8.98 6.16 -9.48
C ARG A 56 -8.41 6.42 -8.09
N VAL A 57 -9.01 5.79 -7.08
CA VAL A 57 -8.52 5.82 -5.70
C VAL A 57 -8.34 4.38 -5.21
N LYS A 58 -7.18 4.09 -4.62
CA LYS A 58 -6.87 2.81 -3.99
C LYS A 58 -6.73 3.01 -2.49
N GLU A 59 -7.44 2.19 -1.73
CA GLU A 59 -7.28 2.09 -0.28
C GLU A 59 -6.48 0.85 0.05
N PHE A 60 -5.40 1.01 0.82
CA PHE A 60 -4.56 -0.09 1.29
C PHE A 60 -4.71 -0.24 2.80
N PHE A 61 -4.92 -1.46 3.25
CA PHE A 61 -5.10 -1.84 4.64
C PHE A 61 -3.83 -2.49 5.18
N LYS A 62 -3.62 -2.43 6.49
CA LYS A 62 -2.41 -2.96 7.14
C LYS A 62 -2.26 -4.47 6.97
N ASP A 63 -3.37 -5.19 6.88
CA ASP A 63 -3.42 -6.64 6.68
C ASP A 63 -3.08 -7.08 5.25
N GLY A 64 -2.88 -6.16 4.31
CA GLY A 64 -2.57 -6.48 2.91
C GLY A 64 -3.76 -6.39 1.97
N ARG A 65 -4.97 -6.08 2.47
CA ARG A 65 -6.15 -5.89 1.64
C ARG A 65 -6.08 -4.55 0.89
N GLN A 66 -6.76 -4.47 -0.24
CA GLN A 66 -6.79 -3.30 -1.12
C GLN A 66 -8.17 -3.17 -1.76
N ILE A 67 -8.82 -2.01 -1.59
CA ILE A 67 -10.13 -1.70 -2.20
C ILE A 67 -9.98 -0.57 -3.22
N GLN A 68 -10.70 -0.66 -4.35
CA GLN A 68 -10.67 0.36 -5.41
C GLN A 68 -11.96 1.17 -5.45
N TYR A 69 -11.78 2.47 -5.65
CA TYR A 69 -12.84 3.46 -5.78
C TYR A 69 -12.61 4.34 -7.01
N ILE A 70 -13.68 4.97 -7.49
CA ILE A 70 -13.64 6.09 -8.40
C ILE A 70 -14.10 7.33 -7.62
N ASN A 71 -13.30 8.39 -7.69
CA ASN A 71 -13.73 9.68 -7.18
C ASN A 71 -14.64 10.33 -8.22
N ASN A 72 -15.94 10.31 -7.93
CA ASN A 72 -16.94 10.89 -8.81
C ASN A 72 -16.67 12.38 -9.01
N SER A 73 -16.41 12.80 -10.24
CA SER A 73 -16.03 14.18 -10.56
C SER A 73 -17.13 15.18 -10.20
N THR A 74 -18.39 14.76 -10.20
CA THR A 74 -19.55 15.59 -9.90
C THR A 74 -19.85 15.65 -8.40
N THR A 75 -20.01 14.50 -7.74
CA THR A 75 -20.42 14.44 -6.32
C THR A 75 -19.25 14.55 -5.35
N LYS A 76 -18.02 14.35 -5.85
CA LYS A 76 -16.77 14.22 -5.08
C LYS A 76 -16.83 13.08 -4.04
N ASN A 77 -17.75 12.13 -4.23
CA ASN A 77 -17.85 10.94 -3.40
C ASN A 77 -16.97 9.84 -3.98
N LEU A 78 -16.53 8.92 -3.10
CA LEU A 78 -15.84 7.71 -3.52
C LEU A 78 -16.87 6.62 -3.76
N ASP A 79 -17.11 6.32 -5.02
CA ASP A 79 -17.95 5.21 -5.41
C ASP A 79 -17.05 3.99 -5.61
N THR A 80 -17.42 2.83 -5.06
CA THR A 80 -16.69 1.59 -5.34
C THR A 80 -16.84 1.28 -6.83
N ILE A 81 -15.74 0.93 -7.50
CA ILE A 81 -15.79 0.61 -8.93
C ILE A 81 -16.39 -0.79 -9.08
N PRO A 82 -17.58 -0.95 -9.70
CA PRO A 82 -18.02 -2.26 -10.15
C PRO A 82 -17.11 -2.69 -11.31
N LYS A 83 -16.53 -3.89 -11.24
CA LYS A 83 -16.02 -4.58 -12.43
C LYS A 83 -17.07 -5.60 -12.86
N ASP A 84 -17.24 -5.74 -14.17
CA ASP A 84 -18.21 -6.66 -14.76
C ASP A 84 -18.13 -8.05 -14.11
N ASP A 85 -19.32 -8.54 -13.75
CA ASP A 85 -19.64 -9.69 -12.91
C ASP A 85 -19.36 -9.53 -11.40
N MET A 86 -20.16 -8.64 -10.79
CA MET A 86 -20.69 -8.69 -9.42
C MET A 86 -19.77 -8.50 -8.21
N TYR A 87 -18.46 -8.43 -8.35
CA TYR A 87 -17.60 -8.15 -7.21
C TYR A 87 -16.49 -7.17 -7.59
N ASN A 88 -16.26 -6.18 -6.73
CA ASN A 88 -14.95 -5.55 -6.59
C ASN A 88 -14.19 -6.45 -5.63
N PRO A 89 -13.53 -7.54 -6.10
CA PRO A 89 -12.83 -8.42 -5.18
C PRO A 89 -11.82 -7.56 -4.44
N GLU A 90 -11.85 -7.68 -3.12
CA GLU A 90 -10.77 -7.24 -2.27
C GLU A 90 -9.46 -7.70 -2.89
N LYS A 91 -8.58 -6.79 -3.28
CA LYS A 91 -7.28 -7.19 -3.82
C LYS A 91 -6.31 -7.38 -2.68
N TRP A 92 -5.25 -8.13 -2.93
CA TRP A 92 -4.14 -8.21 -2.01
C TRP A 92 -2.94 -7.47 -2.58
N PHE A 93 -2.19 -6.80 -1.71
CA PHE A 93 -0.88 -6.28 -2.00
C PHE A 93 0.15 -6.87 -1.05
N ILE A 94 1.30 -7.25 -1.60
CA ILE A 94 2.39 -7.88 -0.86
C ILE A 94 3.66 -7.10 -1.17
N ILE A 95 4.35 -6.64 -0.13
CA ILE A 95 5.63 -5.95 -0.25
C ILE A 95 6.75 -6.93 0.06
N ASN A 96 7.74 -6.97 -0.83
CA ASN A 96 8.99 -7.67 -0.65
C ASN A 96 10.14 -6.76 -1.08
N ASP A 97 10.88 -6.22 -0.12
CA ASP A 97 11.92 -5.21 -0.33
C ASP A 97 11.46 -4.06 -1.24
N SER A 98 12.07 -3.92 -2.41
CA SER A 98 11.79 -2.85 -3.38
C SER A 98 10.68 -3.22 -4.39
N VAL A 99 10.01 -4.35 -4.20
CA VAL A 99 8.96 -4.84 -5.10
C VAL A 99 7.63 -4.91 -4.35
N VAL A 100 6.58 -4.38 -4.98
CA VAL A 100 5.21 -4.56 -4.55
C VAL A 100 4.46 -5.42 -5.57
N SER A 101 3.83 -6.49 -5.12
CA SER A 101 2.85 -7.24 -5.91
C SER A 101 1.49 -6.66 -5.60
N ILE A 102 0.75 -6.20 -6.61
CA ILE A 102 -0.61 -5.66 -6.48
C ILE A 102 -1.51 -6.53 -7.34
N ASP A 103 -2.68 -6.92 -6.81
CA ASP A 103 -3.51 -7.97 -7.39
C ASP A 103 -2.82 -9.32 -7.15
N SER A 104 -3.31 -10.11 -6.21
CA SER A 104 -2.74 -11.43 -5.89
C SER A 104 -3.87 -12.41 -5.54
N GLU A 105 -4.95 -12.33 -6.29
CA GLU A 105 -6.11 -13.19 -6.08
C GLU A 105 -6.27 -14.22 -7.19
N ARG A 106 -6.81 -15.37 -6.78
CA ARG A 106 -7.24 -16.42 -7.70
C ARG A 106 -8.56 -15.98 -8.33
N ASN A 107 -8.57 -15.81 -9.65
CA ASN A 107 -9.81 -15.60 -10.37
C ASN A 107 -10.63 -16.90 -10.33
N PRO A 108 -11.86 -16.91 -9.77
CA PRO A 108 -12.63 -18.13 -9.60
C PRO A 108 -13.17 -18.71 -10.92
N LYS A 109 -13.30 -17.89 -11.97
CA LYS A 109 -13.78 -18.32 -13.29
C LYS A 109 -12.68 -18.93 -14.15
N SER A 110 -11.48 -18.37 -14.10
CA SER A 110 -10.34 -18.81 -14.93
C SER A 110 -9.32 -19.67 -14.17
N GLY A 111 -9.39 -19.73 -12.85
CA GLY A 111 -8.49 -20.50 -11.99
C GLY A 111 -7.09 -19.92 -11.84
N TYR A 112 -6.73 -18.88 -12.59
CA TYR A 112 -5.41 -18.26 -12.57
C TYR A 112 -5.30 -17.17 -11.50
N TYR A 113 -4.08 -17.00 -10.98
CA TYR A 113 -3.71 -15.84 -10.19
C TYR A 113 -3.36 -14.69 -11.12
N HIS A 114 -4.01 -13.54 -10.93
CA HIS A 114 -3.57 -12.30 -11.56
C HIS A 114 -2.54 -11.68 -10.63
N LYS A 115 -1.26 -11.72 -11.00
CA LYS A 115 -0.17 -11.10 -10.24
C LYS A 115 0.47 -10.00 -11.06
N ASN A 116 0.22 -8.75 -10.69
CA ASN A 116 1.00 -7.63 -11.22
C ASN A 116 2.08 -7.29 -10.21
N THR A 117 3.31 -7.15 -10.70
CA THR A 117 4.44 -6.72 -9.87
C THR A 117 4.86 -5.33 -10.29
N SER A 118 5.39 -4.58 -9.35
CA SER A 118 5.95 -3.27 -9.64
C SER A 118 7.17 -3.01 -8.78
N LYS A 119 8.19 -2.42 -9.40
CA LYS A 119 9.34 -1.90 -8.67
C LYS A 119 8.97 -0.55 -8.06
N ILE A 120 9.34 -0.35 -6.80
CA ILE A 120 9.19 0.92 -6.11
C ILE A 120 10.37 1.81 -6.52
N LEU A 121 10.09 2.84 -7.31
CA LEU A 121 11.11 3.80 -7.75
C LEU A 121 11.33 4.90 -6.72
N PHE A 122 10.23 5.34 -6.09
CA PHE A 122 10.24 6.41 -5.12
C PHE A 122 9.09 6.25 -4.14
N TYR A 123 9.31 6.63 -2.88
CA TYR A 123 8.23 6.76 -1.92
C TYR A 123 8.54 7.81 -0.85
N ASN A 124 7.51 8.51 -0.41
CA ASN A 124 7.49 9.30 0.81
C ASN A 124 6.07 9.23 1.42
N LYS A 125 5.80 10.01 2.47
CA LYS A 125 4.50 10.02 3.15
C LYS A 125 3.31 10.40 2.26
N ASP A 126 3.53 11.13 1.17
CA ASP A 126 2.49 11.73 0.32
C ASP A 126 2.49 11.21 -1.13
N THR A 127 3.53 10.49 -1.55
CA THR A 127 3.72 10.06 -2.94
C THR A 127 4.45 8.73 -3.02
N ILE A 128 4.00 7.86 -3.92
CA ILE A 128 4.67 6.61 -4.28
C ILE A 128 4.72 6.53 -5.80
N ILE A 129 5.87 6.20 -6.36
CA ILE A 129 6.04 5.97 -7.80
C ILE A 129 6.48 4.53 -8.00
N LEU A 130 5.69 3.81 -8.78
CA LEU A 130 5.86 2.41 -9.10
C LEU A 130 6.07 2.26 -10.60
N GLN A 131 6.92 1.31 -10.99
CA GLN A 131 7.08 0.92 -12.38
C GLN A 131 6.50 -0.47 -12.56
N GLY A 132 5.52 -0.61 -13.45
CA GLY A 132 4.89 -1.90 -13.75
C GLY A 132 5.90 -2.87 -14.37
N THR A 133 5.84 -4.14 -13.97
CA THR A 133 6.61 -5.21 -14.60
C THR A 133 5.66 -6.34 -15.00
N LYS A 134 5.47 -6.52 -16.30
CA LYS A 134 4.80 -7.69 -16.88
C LYS A 134 5.86 -8.57 -17.50
N ARG A 135 6.04 -9.79 -16.96
CA ARG A 135 7.01 -10.78 -17.47
C ARG A 135 8.41 -10.19 -17.74
N SER A 136 8.89 -9.33 -16.84
CA SER A 136 10.20 -8.65 -16.92
C SER A 136 10.35 -7.55 -17.98
N ASN A 137 9.27 -7.16 -18.68
CA ASN A 137 9.22 -5.91 -19.45
C ASN A 137 8.64 -4.80 -18.57
N TYR A 138 9.33 -3.65 -18.54
CA TYR A 138 8.86 -2.46 -17.84
C TYR A 138 7.75 -1.80 -18.66
N GLU A 139 6.51 -1.95 -18.21
CA GLU A 139 5.33 -1.45 -18.90
C GLU A 139 4.62 -0.48 -17.95
N GLY A 140 4.78 0.81 -18.24
CA GLY A 140 4.04 1.87 -17.57
C GLY A 140 4.54 2.30 -16.19
N VAL A 141 4.06 3.48 -15.77
CA VAL A 141 4.33 4.08 -14.47
C VAL A 141 3.03 4.27 -13.71
N LEU A 142 3.01 3.83 -12.47
CA LEU A 142 1.92 4.05 -11.55
C LEU A 142 2.34 5.05 -10.46
N ILE A 143 1.68 6.20 -10.45
CA ILE A 143 1.89 7.27 -9.48
C ILE A 143 0.73 7.25 -8.49
N LEU A 144 1.05 7.09 -7.22
CA LEU A 144 0.12 7.18 -6.11
C LEU A 144 0.36 8.50 -5.37
N THR A 145 -0.65 9.35 -5.29
CA THR A 145 -0.59 10.58 -4.46
C THR A 145 -1.62 10.49 -3.35
N ARG A 146 -1.27 10.98 -2.16
CA ARG A 146 -2.13 10.87 -0.98
C ARG A 146 -3.53 11.44 -1.24
N TYR A 147 -4.56 10.61 -1.03
CA TYR A 147 -5.94 11.09 -1.03
C TYR A 147 -6.24 11.73 0.32
N LYS A 148 -6.47 13.05 0.33
CA LYS A 148 -6.75 13.82 1.55
C LYS A 148 -8.24 13.92 1.92
N GLY A 149 -9.12 13.23 1.19
CA GLY A 149 -10.56 13.29 1.43
C GLY A 149 -11.15 14.66 1.11
N LYS A 150 -12.46 14.80 1.34
CA LYS A 150 -13.06 16.12 1.51
C LYS A 150 -12.42 16.72 2.75
N THR A 151 -11.60 17.76 2.59
CA THR A 151 -11.36 18.70 3.68
C THR A 151 -12.72 19.29 4.01
N ASN A 152 -13.33 18.80 5.08
CA ASN A 152 -14.45 19.50 5.69
C ASN A 152 -13.86 20.78 6.26
N ASN A 153 -13.80 21.83 5.43
CA ASN A 153 -13.64 23.19 5.93
C ASN A 153 -14.93 23.48 6.72
N LYS A 154 -14.90 23.13 8.02
CA LYS A 154 -15.76 23.77 9.01
C LYS A 154 -15.22 25.15 9.29
#